data_AF-A0AA50Z8V8-F1
#
_entry.id   AF-A0AA50Z8V8-F1
#
_cell.length_a   1.000
_cell.length_b   1.000
_cell.length_c   1.000
_cell.angle_alpha   90.00
_cell.angle_beta   90.00
_cell.angle_gamma   90.00
#
_symmetry.space_group_name_H-M   'P 1'
#
loop_
_entity.id
_entity.type
_entity.pdbx_description
1 polymer ?
#
loop_
_entity_poly.entity_id
_entity_poly.type
_entity_poly.pdbx_seq_one_letter_code
_entity_poly.pdbx_strand_id
1 'polypeptide(L)' 'QDDNGVLLGNWAKEASEYSGGTHPLKWVGSLEILQMYYEKKKPVKYAQCWVYAGVLTT' A
#
# COMPACT_ATOMS: atom_id res chain seq x y z
N GLN A 1 5.60 -16.30 8.57
CA GLN A 1 4.80 -15.12 8.93
C GLN A 1 5.68 -13.94 8.52
N ASP A 2 5.25 -13.13 7.55
CA ASP A 2 6.07 -12.03 7.03
C ASP A 2 6.35 -10.95 8.09
N ASP A 3 7.43 -10.21 7.90
CA ASP A 3 8.00 -9.22 8.85
C ASP A 3 7.15 -7.93 9.04
N ASN A 4 5.85 -7.95 8.71
CA ASN A 4 4.98 -6.76 8.72
C ASN A 4 5.59 -5.56 7.93
N GLY A 5 5.96 -5.81 6.68
CA GLY A 5 6.51 -4.80 5.78
C GLY A 5 5.58 -3.61 5.51
N VAL A 6 6.09 -2.63 4.76
CA VAL A 6 5.44 -1.32 4.57
C VAL A 6 4.05 -1.42 3.92
N LEU A 7 3.86 -2.36 2.99
CA LEU A 7 2.68 -2.45 2.12
C LEU A 7 2.00 -3.81 2.21
N LEU A 8 0.67 -3.80 2.18
CA LEU A 8 -0.15 -5.00 2.00
C LEU A 8 -0.66 -5.08 0.56
N GLY A 9 -0.30 -6.16 -0.14
CA GLY A 9 -0.70 -6.40 -1.52
C GLY A 9 -2.17 -6.80 -1.64
N ASN A 10 -2.85 -6.32 -2.67
CA ASN A 10 -4.19 -6.80 -3.04
C ASN A 10 -4.43 -6.67 -4.56
N TRP A 11 -4.85 -7.77 -5.18
CA TRP A 11 -5.14 -7.92 -6.62
C TRP A 11 -6.59 -8.31 -6.90
N ALA A 12 -7.48 -8.03 -5.95
CA ALA A 12 -8.92 -8.14 -6.14
C ALA A 12 -9.38 -7.41 -7.41
N LYS A 13 -10.37 -7.99 -8.09
CA LYS A 13 -10.92 -7.44 -9.34
C LYS A 13 -11.90 -6.31 -9.05
N GLU A 14 -12.68 -6.45 -7.98
CA GLU A 14 -13.74 -5.52 -7.65
C GLU A 14 -13.22 -4.42 -6.71
N ALA A 15 -13.59 -3.17 -7.00
CA ALA A 15 -13.20 -2.03 -6.17
C ALA A 15 -13.71 -2.12 -4.72
N SER A 16 -14.81 -2.86 -4.49
CA SER A 16 -15.41 -3.10 -3.17
C SER A 16 -14.51 -3.91 -2.23
N GLU A 17 -13.63 -4.75 -2.78
CA GLU A 17 -12.69 -5.57 -2.02
C GLU A 17 -11.52 -4.75 -1.43
N TYR A 18 -11.39 -3.47 -1.83
CA TYR A 18 -10.42 -2.54 -1.26
C TYR A 18 -11.00 -1.68 -0.12
N SER A 19 -12.22 -1.96 0.36
CA SER A 19 -12.93 -1.19 1.39
C SER A 19 -12.15 -0.97 2.70
N GLY A 20 -11.20 -1.84 3.02
CA GLY A 20 -10.31 -1.71 4.19
C GLY A 20 -9.05 -0.85 3.98
N GLY A 21 -8.92 -0.16 2.85
CA GLY A 21 -7.74 0.63 2.51
C GLY A 21 -7.94 1.50 1.27
N THR A 22 -6.82 1.87 0.63
CA THR A 22 -6.81 2.68 -0.59
C THR A 22 -6.65 1.79 -1.81
N HIS A 23 -7.46 2.03 -2.84
CA HIS A 23 -7.34 1.34 -4.13
C HIS A 23 -5.96 1.65 -4.75
N PRO A 24 -5.18 0.66 -5.23
CA PRO A 24 -3.81 0.85 -5.70
C PRO A 24 -3.61 1.95 -6.77
N LEU A 25 -4.62 2.17 -7.63
CA LEU A 25 -4.61 3.24 -8.65
C LEU A 25 -4.75 4.66 -8.10
N LYS A 26 -5.15 4.84 -6.83
CA LYS A 26 -5.30 6.17 -6.21
C LYS A 26 -3.99 6.70 -5.63
N TRP A 27 -2.96 5.87 -5.52
CA TRP A 27 -1.65 6.33 -5.05
C TRP A 27 -0.98 7.18 -6.11
N VAL A 28 -0.65 8.43 -5.76
CA VAL A 28 0.05 9.38 -6.64
C VAL A 28 1.56 9.46 -6.31
N GLY A 29 1.97 8.96 -5.14
CA GLY A 29 3.38 8.93 -4.72
C GLY A 29 3.62 8.12 -3.45
N SER A 30 4.89 7.93 -3.10
CA SER A 30 5.35 7.14 -1.96
C SER A 30 5.33 7.88 -0.63
N LEU A 31 5.36 9.22 -0.63
CA LEU A 31 5.42 10.05 0.58
C LEU A 31 4.27 9.73 1.55
N GLU A 32 3.04 9.75 1.06
CA GLU A 32 1.85 9.48 1.88
C GLU A 32 1.87 8.07 2.46
N ILE A 33 2.30 7.08 1.67
CA ILE A 33 2.42 5.68 2.09
C ILE A 33 3.44 5.55 3.23
N LEU A 34 4.63 6.14 3.07
CA LEU A 34 5.71 6.07 4.05
C LEU A 34 5.35 6.82 5.34
N GLN A 35 4.69 7.97 5.24
CA GLN A 35 4.19 8.69 6.42
C GLN A 35 3.15 7.87 7.19
N MET A 36 2.15 7.31 6.50
CA MET A 36 1.14 6.45 7.14
C MET A 36 1.77 5.24 7.84
N TYR A 37 2.76 4.59 7.22
CA TYR A 37 3.50 3.50 7.84
C TYR A 37 4.31 3.97 9.04
N TYR A 38 4.99 5.11 8.94
CA TYR A 38 5.81 5.65 10.02
C TYR A 38 4.98 5.99 11.26
N GLU A 39 3.78 6.55 11.09
CA GLU A 39 2.89 6.92 12.19
C GLU A 39 2.24 5.68 12.84
N LYS A 40 1.72 4.76 12.03
CA LYS A 40 0.93 3.62 12.54
C LYS A 40 1.76 2.38 12.85
N LYS A 41 2.98 2.29 12.32
CA LYS A 41 3.87 1.12 12.36
C LYS A 41 3.15 -0.17 11.91
N LYS A 42 2.26 -0.04 10.93
CA LYS A 42 1.42 -1.13 10.40
C LYS A 42 1.40 -1.06 8.87
N PRO A 43 1.33 -2.22 8.18
CA PRO A 43 1.27 -2.27 6.72
C PRO A 43 0.13 -1.42 6.16
N VAL A 44 0.45 -0.62 5.14
CA VAL A 44 -0.51 0.24 4.45
C VAL A 44 -1.23 -0.56 3.37
N LYS A 45 -2.56 -0.49 3.39
CA LYS A 45 -3.45 -1.18 2.45
C LYS A 45 -3.90 -0.18 1.36
N TYR A 46 -3.84 -0.46 0.07
CA TYR A 46 -3.32 -1.65 -0.61
C TYR A 46 -2.32 -1.29 -1.71
N ALA A 47 -1.52 -2.25 -2.12
CA ALA A 47 -0.51 -2.07 -3.16
C ALA A 47 -0.61 -3.10 -4.29
N GLN A 48 -0.19 -2.68 -5.48
CA GLN A 48 0.14 -3.53 -6.62
C GLN A 48 1.57 -3.22 -7.10
N CYS A 49 2.04 -3.91 -8.15
CA CYS A 49 3.44 -3.92 -8.55
C CYS A 49 4.05 -2.51 -8.73
N TRP A 50 3.35 -1.57 -9.35
CA TRP A 50 3.84 -0.19 -9.52
C TRP A 50 3.94 0.59 -8.21
N VAL A 51 3.06 0.31 -7.24
CA VAL A 51 3.11 0.94 -5.90
C VAL A 51 4.32 0.44 -5.13
N TYR A 52 4.58 -0.88 -5.19
CA TYR A 52 5.79 -1.46 -4.61
C TYR A 52 7.06 -0.87 -5.22
N ALA A 53 7.12 -0.77 -6.56
CA ALA A 53 8.27 -0.17 -7.24
C ALA A 53 8.46 1.31 -6.87
N GLY A 54 7.38 2.09 -6.81
CA GLY A 54 7.42 3.49 -6.42
C GLY A 54 7.91 3.70 -4.98
N VAL A 55 7.49 2.86 -4.04
CA VAL A 55 7.97 2.91 -2.64
C VAL A 55 9.42 2.47 -2.52
N LEU A 56 9.84 1.41 -3.23
CA LEU A 56 11.22 0.92 -3.20
C LEU A 56 12.24 1.93 -3.75
N THR A 57 11.83 2.76 -4.71
CA THR A 57 12.70 3.72 -5.40
C THR A 57 12.77 5.09 -4.74
N THR A 58 12.16 5.24 -3.56
CA THR A 58 12.19 6.47 -2.73
C THR A 58 13.32 6.39 -1.72
#